data_AF-A0A7X8KYJ1-F1
#
_entry.id   AF-A0A7X8KYJ1-F1
#
_cell.length_a   1.000
_cell.length_b   1.000
_cell.length_c   1.000
_cell.angle_alpha   90.00
_cell.angle_beta   90.00
_cell.angle_gamma   90.00
#
_symmetry.space_group_name_H-M   'P 1'
#
loop_
_entity.id
_entity.type
_entity.pdbx_description
1 polymer ?
#
loop_
_entity_poly.entity_id
_entity_poly.type
_entity_poly.pdbx_seq_one_letter_code
_entity_poly.pdbx_strand_id
1 'polypeptide(L)'
;MKILKTVLTALLVLTLIFTADVYGLSYEASNHYELKNIILEQMKEYNTEFNIRYTGSLDNIKEVLEETVNSDIYLNSNVSRVDWNISGTKTLSNIKVKVSYILTREERIEADKIIDDILKEIVTPYMNDHEKVKAVHDYIVLNGKYDKNSVYYSDYDFLTKGTSVCNGYALLTYNMLNKLNIPVRLVSGTAGGEAHLWNMVKLGDYWFHLDVTWNDPVPDCDSVFYTYYMLTEKEISKDHTIDEGLNLPKSTMNYYDYLKELSYEKLLVETGLDMYEEENFARDEGELKKILARKIINHPLMVSVRFDRSITQDSIINAMSQLYKYDCISVINYSEVDSDIKGEGKILNLFITYNETPDDIVAEFGRKVYNTASEVKYTIYALYGNKKVDITKDVYIYPYDSNRLTVNKGTLKFKEPGNYNLLFEYQGLRKKVSVTGLNAEAFNYITDKKPDNYVNVKVYDQYIDFSSVSQWPIIENGRTMVPLRAVFEVLNCKVRWEESSKSAVVEYGTTKIIIPANSTTAYINGKANSLDVPAKIVNDRVMIPLRFVSEAIEKTVIWDDTNKTVLIY
;
A
#
# COMPACT_ATOMS: atom_id res chain seq x y z
N MET A 1 -58.31 -45.25 13.91
CA MET A 1 -56.95 -45.63 13.44
C MET A 1 -56.16 -44.33 13.29
N LYS A 2 -55.20 -43.98 14.18
CA LYS A 2 -53.76 -44.35 14.18
C LYS A 2 -53.10 -44.07 12.79
N ILE A 3 -51.96 -43.38 12.57
CA ILE A 3 -50.80 -42.95 13.39
C ILE A 3 -49.80 -42.11 12.51
N LEU A 4 -49.08 -41.14 13.14
CA LEU A 4 -47.71 -40.55 12.92
C LEU A 4 -47.23 -39.85 11.59
N LYS A 5 -46.75 -38.59 11.69
CA LYS A 5 -45.33 -38.02 11.68
C LYS A 5 -44.63 -38.02 10.29
N THR A 6 -43.94 -36.98 9.77
CA THR A 6 -42.89 -36.11 10.35
C THR A 6 -42.64 -34.85 9.46
N VAL A 7 -42.03 -33.83 10.07
CA VAL A 7 -41.62 -32.47 9.64
C VAL A 7 -40.49 -32.41 8.59
N LEU A 8 -40.46 -31.38 7.71
CA LEU A 8 -39.24 -30.56 7.49
C LEU A 8 -39.55 -29.17 6.90
N THR A 9 -38.96 -28.18 7.58
CA THR A 9 -38.96 -26.73 7.41
C THR A 9 -38.01 -26.22 6.32
N ALA A 10 -38.37 -25.11 5.66
CA ALA A 10 -37.40 -24.17 5.09
C ALA A 10 -37.94 -22.74 5.27
N LEU A 11 -37.37 -22.01 6.24
CA LEU A 11 -37.68 -20.62 6.56
C LEU A 11 -36.71 -19.72 5.79
N LEU A 12 -37.25 -18.83 4.96
CA LEU A 12 -36.51 -17.81 4.23
C LEU A 12 -36.12 -16.71 5.24
N VAL A 13 -34.83 -16.59 5.59
CA VAL A 13 -34.32 -15.48 6.42
C VAL A 13 -33.96 -14.33 5.49
N LEU A 14 -34.88 -13.37 5.38
CA LEU A 14 -34.63 -12.06 4.80
C LEU A 14 -34.25 -11.12 5.95
N THR A 15 -32.95 -10.86 6.15
CA THR A 15 -32.48 -9.89 7.14
C THR A 15 -32.75 -8.47 6.65
N LEU A 16 -33.95 -7.94 6.94
CA LEU A 16 -34.17 -6.50 7.04
C LEU A 16 -33.61 -6.05 8.39
N ILE A 17 -32.49 -5.32 8.37
CA ILE A 17 -31.99 -4.60 9.54
C ILE A 17 -32.88 -3.37 9.72
N PHE A 18 -33.87 -3.49 10.60
CA PHE A 18 -34.56 -2.33 11.15
C PHE A 18 -33.62 -1.68 12.18
N THR A 19 -33.23 -0.43 11.92
CA THR A 19 -32.69 0.47 12.94
C THR A 19 -33.83 0.86 13.88
N ALA A 20 -34.03 0.06 14.92
CA ALA A 20 -34.80 0.50 16.08
C ALA A 20 -33.80 1.13 17.05
N ASP A 21 -34.01 2.40 17.39
CA ASP A 21 -33.32 3.07 18.50
C ASP A 21 -33.57 2.28 19.80
N VAL A 22 -32.59 1.48 20.22
CA VAL A 22 -32.66 0.67 21.44
C VAL A 22 -32.33 1.54 22.66
N TYR A 23 -33.25 2.40 23.07
CA TYR A 23 -33.15 3.18 24.31
C TYR A 23 -33.52 2.38 25.59
N GLY A 24 -33.45 1.04 25.58
CA GLY A 24 -34.08 0.22 26.63
C GLY A 24 -33.42 -1.09 27.05
N LEU A 25 -32.28 -1.50 26.48
CA LEU A 25 -31.54 -2.67 26.99
C LEU A 25 -30.44 -2.19 27.94
N SER A 26 -30.56 -2.53 29.23
CA SER A 26 -29.44 -2.42 30.16
C SER A 26 -28.47 -3.56 29.90
N TYR A 27 -27.22 -3.25 29.58
CA TYR A 27 -26.14 -4.24 29.55
C TYR A 27 -25.96 -4.82 30.96
N GLU A 28 -25.56 -6.08 31.09
CA GLU A 28 -25.36 -6.71 32.40
C GLU A 28 -23.88 -7.05 32.61
N ALA A 29 -23.34 -6.66 33.76
CA ALA A 29 -21.97 -6.98 34.17
C ALA A 29 -21.96 -7.48 35.63
N SER A 30 -21.22 -8.55 35.88
CA SER A 30 -21.14 -9.19 37.20
C SER A 30 -19.79 -8.99 37.89
N ASN A 31 -18.81 -8.46 37.17
CA ASN A 31 -17.44 -8.22 37.66
C ASN A 31 -16.79 -7.07 36.87
N HIS A 32 -15.64 -6.57 37.35
CA HIS A 32 -14.94 -5.45 36.71
C HIS A 32 -14.56 -5.76 35.26
N TYR A 33 -14.15 -6.99 34.94
CA TYR A 33 -13.73 -7.36 33.58
C TYR A 33 -14.88 -7.21 32.56
N GLU A 34 -16.07 -7.74 32.88
CA GLU A 34 -17.26 -7.58 32.05
C GLU A 34 -17.67 -6.11 31.92
N LEU A 35 -17.59 -5.35 33.03
CA LEU A 35 -17.88 -3.92 33.02
C LEU A 35 -16.93 -3.16 32.08
N LYS A 36 -15.62 -3.41 32.17
CA LYS A 36 -14.60 -2.79 31.30
C LYS A 36 -14.92 -3.09 29.83
N ASN A 37 -15.18 -4.36 29.49
CA ASN A 37 -15.47 -4.77 28.11
C ASN A 37 -16.73 -4.09 27.55
N ILE A 38 -17.82 -4.04 28.31
CA ILE A 38 -19.06 -3.39 27.86
C ILE A 38 -18.81 -1.92 27.57
N ILE A 39 -18.13 -1.20 28.47
CA ILE A 39 -17.81 0.22 28.27
C ILE A 39 -16.99 0.41 26.99
N LEU A 40 -15.94 -0.40 26.79
CA LEU A 40 -15.11 -0.33 25.59
C LEU A 40 -15.89 -0.64 24.31
N GLU A 41 -16.77 -1.65 24.31
CA GLU A 41 -17.63 -1.97 23.16
C GLU A 41 -18.60 -0.85 22.82
N GLN A 42 -19.25 -0.27 23.83
CA GLN A 42 -20.17 0.85 23.61
C GLN A 42 -19.42 2.09 23.11
N MET A 43 -18.22 2.33 23.63
CA MET A 43 -17.39 3.45 23.19
C MET A 43 -16.90 3.29 21.75
N LYS A 44 -16.57 2.07 21.32
CA LYS A 44 -16.18 1.77 19.92
C LYS A 44 -17.30 2.04 18.92
N GLU A 45 -18.55 1.89 19.33
CA GLU A 45 -19.73 2.22 18.52
C GLU A 45 -20.13 3.71 18.60
N TYR A 46 -19.35 4.54 19.30
CA TYR A 46 -19.63 5.97 19.51
C TYR A 46 -20.97 6.25 20.21
N ASN A 47 -21.43 5.32 21.07
CA ASN A 47 -22.66 5.51 21.84
C ASN A 47 -22.47 6.56 22.94
N THR A 48 -23.25 7.65 22.87
CA THR A 48 -23.12 8.81 23.77
C THR A 48 -23.72 8.58 25.16
N GLU A 49 -24.64 7.63 25.30
CA GLU A 49 -25.23 7.26 26.59
C GLU A 49 -25.64 5.78 26.61
N PHE A 50 -25.25 5.05 27.67
CA PHE A 50 -25.66 3.67 27.88
C PHE A 50 -25.75 3.33 29.38
N ASN A 51 -26.54 2.30 29.70
CA ASN A 51 -26.80 1.87 31.08
C ASN A 51 -26.31 0.44 31.29
N ILE A 52 -25.58 0.21 32.38
CA ILE A 52 -25.05 -1.09 32.76
C ILE A 52 -25.61 -1.47 34.13
N ARG A 53 -26.37 -2.55 34.15
CA ARG A 53 -26.78 -3.24 35.37
C ARG A 53 -25.59 -4.02 35.91
N TYR A 54 -25.10 -3.60 37.08
CA TYR A 54 -23.88 -4.12 37.68
C TYR A 54 -24.17 -4.83 39.01
N THR A 55 -23.80 -6.12 39.10
CA THR A 55 -23.97 -6.94 40.32
C THR A 55 -22.64 -7.29 41.00
N GLY A 56 -21.52 -6.78 40.48
CA GLY A 56 -20.19 -7.02 41.03
C GLY A 56 -19.81 -6.08 42.18
N SER A 57 -18.58 -6.21 42.68
CA SER A 57 -18.08 -5.33 43.75
C SER A 57 -17.94 -3.89 43.26
N LEU A 58 -18.40 -2.94 44.09
CA LEU A 58 -18.22 -1.49 43.90
C LEU A 58 -16.89 -0.98 44.45
N ASP A 59 -16.08 -1.85 45.06
CA ASP A 59 -14.75 -1.48 45.53
C ASP A 59 -13.91 -0.97 44.35
N ASN A 60 -13.26 0.18 44.53
CA ASN A 60 -12.43 0.87 43.53
C ASN A 60 -13.14 1.13 42.19
N ILE A 61 -14.48 1.14 42.15
CA ILE A 61 -15.24 1.26 40.90
C ILE A 61 -14.90 2.54 40.11
N LYS A 62 -14.59 3.64 40.80
CA LYS A 62 -14.21 4.89 40.15
C LYS A 62 -12.87 4.74 39.40
N GLU A 63 -11.87 4.16 40.04
CA GLU A 63 -10.56 3.88 39.44
C GLU A 63 -10.73 2.92 38.25
N VAL A 64 -11.54 1.88 38.40
CA VAL A 64 -11.86 0.94 37.31
C VAL A 64 -12.46 1.66 36.10
N LEU A 65 -13.40 2.58 36.31
CA LEU A 65 -14.04 3.34 35.22
C LEU A 65 -13.04 4.30 34.55
N GLU A 66 -12.25 5.04 35.34
CA GLU A 66 -11.20 5.95 34.84
C GLU A 66 -10.13 5.19 34.04
N GLU A 67 -9.61 4.09 34.59
CA GLU A 67 -8.65 3.22 33.92
C GLU A 67 -9.21 2.63 32.62
N THR A 68 -10.49 2.27 32.59
CA THR A 68 -11.09 1.67 31.39
C THR A 68 -11.00 2.62 30.21
N VAL A 69 -11.41 3.88 30.41
CA VAL A 69 -11.36 4.92 29.39
C VAL A 69 -9.92 5.21 28.97
N ASN A 70 -9.01 5.32 29.94
CA ASN A 70 -7.62 5.69 29.69
C ASN A 70 -6.76 4.54 29.12
N SER A 71 -7.22 3.29 29.24
CA SER A 71 -6.44 2.11 28.82
C SER A 71 -6.36 1.89 27.30
N ASP A 72 -7.30 2.45 26.54
CA ASP A 72 -7.33 2.35 25.08
C ASP A 72 -7.03 3.73 24.48
N ILE A 73 -5.78 3.90 24.01
CA ILE A 73 -5.29 5.17 23.46
C ILE A 73 -6.19 5.66 22.32
N TYR A 74 -6.64 4.74 21.44
CA TYR A 74 -7.46 5.12 20.30
C TYR A 74 -8.81 5.69 20.76
N LEU A 75 -9.47 5.03 21.71
CA LEU A 75 -10.74 5.53 22.25
C LEU A 75 -10.55 6.84 23.00
N ASN A 76 -9.53 6.93 23.86
CA ASN A 76 -9.24 8.13 24.61
C ASN A 76 -8.96 9.33 23.70
N SER A 77 -8.25 9.12 22.59
CA SER A 77 -7.98 10.12 21.54
C SER A 77 -9.22 10.63 20.79
N ASN A 78 -10.37 9.96 20.92
CA ASN A 78 -11.63 10.34 20.29
C ASN A 78 -12.66 10.92 21.28
N VAL A 79 -12.31 11.01 22.56
CA VAL A 79 -13.23 11.37 23.64
C VAL A 79 -12.80 12.69 24.27
N SER A 80 -13.75 13.62 24.38
CA SER A 80 -13.52 14.89 25.07
C SER A 80 -13.92 14.84 26.55
N ARG A 81 -14.90 14.00 26.89
CA ARG A 81 -15.39 13.86 28.26
C ARG A 81 -16.10 12.52 28.47
N VAL A 82 -15.89 11.90 29.62
CA VAL A 82 -16.71 10.80 30.12
C VAL A 82 -17.25 11.17 31.48
N ASP A 83 -18.56 11.01 31.66
CA ASP A 83 -19.23 11.12 32.96
C ASP A 83 -19.93 9.80 33.29
N TRP A 84 -19.99 9.46 34.58
CA TRP A 84 -20.77 8.32 35.05
C TRP A 84 -21.59 8.67 36.27
N ASN A 85 -22.78 8.07 36.35
CA ASN A 85 -23.63 8.09 37.51
C ASN A 85 -23.92 6.67 37.98
N ILE A 86 -23.63 6.38 39.24
CA ILE A 86 -23.91 5.09 39.87
C ILE A 86 -25.10 5.29 40.81
N SER A 87 -26.11 4.45 40.64
CA SER A 87 -27.32 4.42 41.47
C SER A 87 -27.69 2.98 41.85
N GLY A 88 -28.46 2.78 42.92
CA GLY A 88 -28.90 1.45 43.36
C GLY A 88 -28.35 1.03 44.73
N THR A 89 -28.18 -0.26 44.94
CA THR A 89 -27.72 -0.87 46.20
C THR A 89 -26.33 -1.48 46.06
N LYS A 90 -25.73 -1.88 47.19
CA LYS A 90 -24.43 -2.60 47.21
C LYS A 90 -24.44 -3.93 46.45
N THR A 91 -25.60 -4.55 46.26
CA THR A 91 -25.74 -5.86 45.58
C THR A 91 -26.24 -5.73 44.14
N LEU A 92 -26.83 -4.58 43.80
CA LEU A 92 -27.33 -4.31 42.47
C LEU A 92 -27.29 -2.81 42.19
N SER A 93 -26.38 -2.40 41.32
CA SER A 93 -26.20 -1.01 40.89
C SER A 93 -26.55 -0.84 39.42
N ASN A 94 -26.94 0.37 39.04
CA ASN A 94 -27.05 0.81 37.66
C ASN A 94 -26.01 1.89 37.43
N ILE A 95 -25.08 1.62 36.50
CA ILE A 95 -24.03 2.53 36.08
C ILE A 95 -24.47 3.14 34.75
N LYS A 96 -24.84 4.41 34.77
CA LYS A 96 -25.13 5.20 33.57
C LYS A 96 -23.85 5.90 33.14
N VAL A 97 -23.36 5.59 31.94
CA VAL A 97 -22.19 6.21 31.34
C VAL A 97 -22.66 7.19 30.26
N LYS A 98 -22.09 8.39 30.25
CA LYS A 98 -22.26 9.41 29.20
C LYS A 98 -20.89 9.74 28.63
N VAL A 99 -20.80 9.74 27.31
CA VAL A 99 -19.55 9.99 26.59
C VAL A 99 -19.78 11.13 25.60
N SER A 100 -18.92 12.13 25.66
CA SER A 100 -18.80 13.18 24.65
C SER A 100 -17.59 12.88 23.79
N TYR A 101 -17.82 12.77 22.48
CA TYR A 101 -16.76 12.52 21.49
C TYR A 101 -16.33 13.81 20.82
N ILE A 102 -15.13 13.80 20.24
CA ILE A 102 -14.67 14.89 19.36
C ILE A 102 -15.25 14.79 17.95
N LEU A 103 -15.78 13.62 17.58
CA LEU A 103 -16.46 13.35 16.32
C LEU A 103 -17.64 12.39 16.53
N THR A 104 -18.65 12.50 15.68
CA THR A 104 -19.87 11.68 15.70
C THR A 104 -19.69 10.34 14.98
N ARG A 105 -20.61 9.39 15.21
CA ARG A 105 -20.60 8.10 14.52
C ARG A 105 -20.72 8.25 13.00
N GLU A 106 -21.56 9.18 12.55
CA GLU A 106 -21.74 9.49 11.14
C GLU A 106 -20.45 10.03 10.52
N GLU A 107 -19.75 10.93 11.22
CA GLU A 107 -18.46 11.46 10.78
C GLU A 107 -17.37 10.39 10.74
N ARG A 108 -17.36 9.42 11.67
CA ARG A 108 -16.45 8.25 11.62
C ARG A 108 -16.69 7.41 10.36
N ILE A 109 -17.95 7.12 10.05
CA ILE A 109 -18.33 6.35 8.85
C ILE A 109 -17.92 7.10 7.58
N GLU A 110 -18.11 8.43 7.55
CA GLU A 110 -17.69 9.26 6.43
C GLU A 110 -16.16 9.31 6.28
N ALA A 111 -15.43 9.51 7.39
CA ALA A 111 -13.97 9.46 7.42
C ALA A 111 -13.44 8.13 6.86
N ASP A 112 -14.03 7.00 7.27
CA ASP A 112 -13.62 5.68 6.81
C ASP A 112 -13.82 5.49 5.30
N LYS A 113 -14.89 6.07 4.75
CA LYS A 113 -15.15 6.06 3.31
C LYS A 113 -14.15 6.93 2.54
N ILE A 114 -13.85 8.13 3.05
CA ILE A 114 -12.83 9.01 2.47
C ILE A 114 -11.47 8.30 2.47
N ILE A 115 -11.11 7.65 3.58
CA ILE A 115 -9.89 6.85 3.67
C ILE A 115 -9.88 5.73 2.62
N ASP A 116 -10.98 4.99 2.45
CA ASP A 116 -11.04 3.92 1.44
C ASP A 116 -10.82 4.43 0.02
N ASP A 117 -11.33 5.63 -0.30
CA ASP A 117 -11.16 6.23 -1.63
C ASP A 117 -9.72 6.74 -1.84
N ILE A 118 -9.12 7.37 -0.83
CA ILE A 118 -7.70 7.77 -0.84
C ILE A 118 -6.80 6.54 -1.01
N LEU A 119 -7.04 5.47 -0.24
CA LEU A 119 -6.21 4.27 -0.30
C LEU A 119 -6.26 3.60 -1.68
N LYS A 120 -7.40 3.62 -2.38
CA LYS A 120 -7.51 3.13 -3.77
C LYS A 120 -6.66 3.94 -4.75
N GLU A 121 -6.46 5.22 -4.47
CA GLU A 121 -5.66 6.12 -5.31
C GLU A 121 -4.15 5.93 -5.06
N ILE A 122 -3.75 5.91 -3.79
CA ILE A 122 -2.33 5.93 -3.41
C ILE A 122 -1.70 4.53 -3.35
N VAL A 123 -2.48 3.48 -3.10
CA VAL A 123 -1.99 2.09 -3.00
C VAL A 123 -2.24 1.30 -4.27
N THR A 124 -1.23 0.54 -4.72
CA THR A 124 -1.34 -0.35 -5.88
C THR A 124 -1.06 -1.81 -5.50
N PRO A 125 -1.57 -2.81 -6.26
CA PRO A 125 -1.44 -4.23 -5.92
C PRO A 125 0.00 -4.76 -5.80
N TYR A 126 0.99 -4.04 -6.34
CA TYR A 126 2.40 -4.46 -6.36
C TYR A 126 3.25 -3.76 -5.30
N MET A 127 2.68 -2.83 -4.52
CA MET A 127 3.41 -2.18 -3.44
C MET A 127 3.67 -3.18 -2.31
N ASN A 128 4.91 -3.23 -1.86
CA ASN A 128 5.22 -3.91 -0.60
C ASN A 128 4.80 -3.04 0.59
N ASP A 129 4.80 -3.60 1.80
CA ASP A 129 4.28 -2.89 2.98
C ASP A 129 5.08 -1.63 3.32
N HIS A 130 6.38 -1.57 3.04
CA HIS A 130 7.18 -0.36 3.24
C HIS A 130 6.75 0.77 2.29
N GLU A 131 6.49 0.43 1.02
CA GLU A 131 6.00 1.39 0.03
C GLU A 131 4.59 1.88 0.35
N LYS A 132 3.73 1.00 0.90
CA LYS A 132 2.39 1.38 1.37
C LYS A 132 2.45 2.36 2.54
N VAL A 133 3.28 2.09 3.54
CA VAL A 133 3.45 2.99 4.70
C VAL A 133 3.98 4.34 4.24
N LYS A 134 4.95 4.36 3.33
CA LYS A 134 5.45 5.59 2.72
C LYS A 134 4.35 6.34 1.97
N ALA A 135 3.55 5.67 1.16
CA ALA A 135 2.46 6.31 0.43
C ALA A 135 1.43 6.96 1.37
N VAL A 136 1.07 6.29 2.47
CA VAL A 136 0.19 6.85 3.52
C VAL A 136 0.83 8.07 4.18
N HIS A 137 2.09 7.94 4.60
CA HIS A 137 2.85 9.04 5.19
C HIS A 137 2.91 10.28 4.28
N ASP A 138 3.36 10.09 3.03
CA ASP A 138 3.54 11.17 2.06
C ASP A 138 2.20 11.85 1.75
N TYR A 139 1.11 11.08 1.64
CA TYR A 139 -0.23 11.63 1.44
C TYR A 139 -0.63 12.54 2.60
N ILE A 140 -0.45 12.09 3.85
CA ILE A 140 -0.83 12.88 5.02
C ILE A 140 0.03 14.15 5.09
N VAL A 141 1.34 14.07 4.90
CA VAL A 141 2.19 15.27 4.94
C VAL A 141 1.84 16.26 3.82
N LEU A 142 1.58 15.80 2.59
CA LEU A 142 1.29 16.69 1.46
C LEU A 142 -0.12 17.31 1.47
N ASN A 143 -1.05 16.76 2.25
CA ASN A 143 -2.45 17.22 2.28
C ASN A 143 -2.86 17.81 3.64
N GLY A 144 -1.94 17.82 4.60
CA GLY A 144 -2.12 18.35 5.94
C GLY A 144 -1.47 19.71 6.12
N LYS A 145 -2.00 20.48 7.07
CA LYS A 145 -1.31 21.63 7.65
C LYS A 145 -1.51 21.60 9.16
N TYR A 146 -0.43 21.67 9.92
CA TYR A 146 -0.53 21.63 11.39
C TYR A 146 -1.32 22.82 11.97
N ASP A 147 -2.34 22.53 12.77
CA ASP A 147 -3.17 23.56 13.42
C ASP A 147 -2.54 24.09 14.71
N LYS A 148 -1.83 25.22 14.61
CA LYS A 148 -1.21 25.90 15.76
C LYS A 148 -2.21 26.49 16.75
N ASN A 149 -3.48 26.64 16.37
CA ASN A 149 -4.51 27.21 17.23
C ASN A 149 -5.31 26.13 17.98
N SER A 150 -5.04 24.84 17.71
CA SER A 150 -5.68 23.70 18.38
C SER A 150 -7.20 23.71 18.30
N VAL A 151 -7.74 24.13 17.15
CA VAL A 151 -9.17 24.16 16.83
C VAL A 151 -9.61 22.82 16.24
N TYR A 152 -8.78 22.19 15.41
CA TYR A 152 -9.06 20.95 14.71
C TYR A 152 -8.25 19.79 15.32
N TYR A 153 -8.93 18.70 15.71
CA TYR A 153 -8.35 17.68 16.59
C TYR A 153 -8.43 16.25 16.05
N SER A 154 -9.41 15.95 15.20
CA SER A 154 -9.68 14.60 14.72
C SER A 154 -9.05 14.32 13.36
N ASP A 155 -8.94 13.03 13.00
CA ASP A 155 -8.61 12.64 11.63
C ASP A 155 -9.70 13.03 10.64
N TYR A 156 -10.96 13.16 11.07
CA TYR A 156 -12.04 13.70 10.25
C TYR A 156 -11.87 15.20 9.95
N ASP A 157 -11.43 16.00 10.92
CA ASP A 157 -11.08 17.40 10.68
C ASP A 157 -9.94 17.51 9.67
N PHE A 158 -8.91 16.67 9.82
CA PHE A 158 -7.83 16.59 8.85
C PHE A 158 -8.38 16.31 7.45
N LEU A 159 -9.20 15.27 7.28
CA LEU A 159 -9.72 14.84 5.98
C LEU A 159 -10.64 15.88 5.32
N THR A 160 -11.40 16.64 6.12
CA THR A 160 -12.42 17.57 5.58
C THR A 160 -11.98 19.03 5.55
N LYS A 161 -10.97 19.41 6.34
CA LYS A 161 -10.46 20.79 6.46
C LYS A 161 -9.01 20.94 6.01
N GLY A 162 -8.28 19.84 5.85
CA GLY A 162 -6.85 19.84 5.53
C GLY A 162 -5.96 20.30 6.68
N THR A 163 -6.44 20.22 7.93
CA THR A 163 -5.68 20.71 9.10
C THR A 163 -6.12 20.00 10.39
N SER A 164 -5.17 19.75 11.29
CA SER A 164 -5.38 19.16 12.62
C SER A 164 -4.14 19.33 13.52
N VAL A 165 -4.25 19.01 14.81
CA VAL A 165 -3.09 18.75 15.70
C VAL A 165 -2.62 17.29 15.62
N CYS A 166 -1.57 16.95 16.38
CA CYS A 166 -0.93 15.62 16.42
C CYS A 166 -1.91 14.44 16.55
N ASN A 167 -3.00 14.61 17.30
CA ASN A 167 -4.04 13.61 17.46
C ASN A 167 -4.65 13.16 16.11
N GLY A 168 -5.04 14.10 15.24
CA GLY A 168 -5.60 13.76 13.93
C GLY A 168 -4.58 13.13 12.98
N TYR A 169 -3.32 13.55 13.01
CA TYR A 169 -2.25 12.94 12.20
C TYR A 169 -2.00 11.48 12.59
N ALA A 170 -1.87 11.22 13.90
CA ALA A 170 -1.59 9.88 14.41
C ALA A 170 -2.79 8.93 14.25
N LEU A 171 -4.02 9.43 14.44
CA LEU A 171 -5.24 8.65 14.22
C LEU A 171 -5.46 8.35 12.73
N LEU A 172 -5.23 9.31 11.83
CA LEU A 172 -5.37 9.08 10.39
C LEU A 172 -4.38 8.02 9.93
N THR A 173 -3.11 8.13 10.35
CA THR A 173 -2.07 7.13 10.07
C THR A 173 -2.48 5.76 10.60
N TYR A 174 -2.96 5.68 11.84
CA TYR A 174 -3.42 4.43 12.46
C TYR A 174 -4.57 3.79 11.65
N ASN A 175 -5.58 4.58 11.27
CA ASN A 175 -6.75 4.10 10.55
C ASN A 175 -6.41 3.65 9.12
N MET A 176 -5.58 4.41 8.40
CA MET A 176 -5.11 4.05 7.07
C MET A 176 -4.29 2.76 7.06
N LEU A 177 -3.34 2.61 8.00
CA LEU A 177 -2.49 1.42 8.06
C LEU A 177 -3.25 0.16 8.50
N ASN A 178 -4.22 0.28 9.43
CA ASN A 178 -5.08 -0.85 9.80
C ASN A 178 -5.92 -1.34 8.61
N LYS A 179 -6.49 -0.44 7.80
CA LYS A 179 -7.23 -0.82 6.57
C LYS A 179 -6.34 -1.53 5.53
N LEU A 180 -5.03 -1.27 5.56
CA LEU A 180 -4.04 -1.97 4.74
C LEU A 180 -3.53 -3.28 5.36
N ASN A 181 -4.05 -3.67 6.52
CA ASN A 181 -3.61 -4.82 7.32
C ASN A 181 -2.13 -4.73 7.73
N ILE A 182 -1.60 -3.52 7.91
CA ILE A 182 -0.24 -3.28 8.39
C ILE A 182 -0.31 -3.05 9.90
N PRO A 183 0.34 -3.89 10.73
CA PRO A 183 0.25 -3.74 12.17
C PRO A 183 0.79 -2.39 12.64
N VAL A 184 -0.06 -1.63 13.31
CA VAL A 184 0.25 -0.29 13.82
C VAL A 184 -0.21 -0.15 15.27
N ARG A 185 0.52 0.64 16.05
CA ARG A 185 0.20 1.04 17.42
C ARG A 185 0.21 2.56 17.52
N LEU A 186 -0.63 3.08 18.41
CA LEU A 186 -0.51 4.47 18.88
C LEU A 186 0.48 4.51 20.04
N VAL A 187 1.21 5.60 20.15
CA VAL A 187 2.13 5.88 21.25
C VAL A 187 1.81 7.26 21.78
N SER A 188 1.49 7.33 23.07
CA SER A 188 1.35 8.59 23.80
C SER A 188 2.61 8.90 24.58
N GLY A 189 2.86 10.19 24.78
CA GLY A 189 4.04 10.65 25.46
C GLY A 189 4.16 12.17 25.42
N THR A 190 5.40 12.63 25.42
CA THR A 190 5.74 14.03 25.17
C THR A 190 6.77 14.16 24.06
N ALA A 191 6.73 15.27 23.34
CA ALA A 191 7.71 15.63 22.32
C ALA A 191 8.02 17.13 22.45
N GLY A 192 9.30 17.50 22.53
CA GLY A 192 9.69 18.89 22.78
C GLY A 192 9.18 19.47 24.12
N GLY A 193 8.77 18.59 25.06
CA GLY A 193 8.22 18.97 26.37
C GLY A 193 6.70 19.15 26.42
N GLU A 194 5.98 18.98 25.29
CA GLU A 194 4.51 19.03 25.24
C GLU A 194 3.91 17.64 25.03
N ALA A 195 2.66 17.44 25.49
CA ALA A 195 1.95 16.18 25.28
C ALA A 195 1.79 15.90 23.77
N HIS A 196 2.10 14.66 23.36
CA HIS A 196 2.18 14.29 21.97
C HIS A 196 1.68 12.87 21.70
N LEU A 197 1.22 12.64 20.48
CA LEU A 197 0.72 11.34 20.02
C LEU A 197 1.32 11.02 18.64
N TRP A 198 1.86 9.83 18.50
CA TRP A 198 2.45 9.34 17.25
C TRP A 198 2.21 7.83 17.08
N ASN A 199 2.88 7.18 16.11
CA ASN A 199 2.66 5.78 15.77
C ASN A 199 3.91 4.91 15.93
N MET A 200 3.70 3.60 16.09
CA MET A 200 4.69 2.57 15.76
C MET A 200 4.13 1.64 14.70
N VAL A 201 4.94 1.28 13.72
CA VAL A 201 4.55 0.45 12.58
C VAL A 201 5.42 -0.79 12.54
N LYS A 202 4.80 -1.95 12.30
CA LYS A 202 5.52 -3.22 12.11
C LYS A 202 5.78 -3.45 10.62
N LEU A 203 7.04 -3.66 10.27
CA LEU A 203 7.49 -4.03 8.93
C LEU A 203 8.34 -5.29 9.04
N GLY A 204 7.83 -6.39 8.47
CA GLY A 204 8.38 -7.73 8.68
C GLY A 204 8.33 -8.14 10.16
N ASP A 205 9.51 -8.42 10.73
CA ASP A 205 9.66 -8.82 12.12
C ASP A 205 9.97 -7.65 13.07
N TYR A 206 10.16 -6.45 12.53
CA TYR A 206 10.63 -5.29 13.28
C TYR A 206 9.54 -4.23 13.45
N TRP A 207 9.61 -3.52 14.58
CA TRP A 207 8.78 -2.35 14.85
C TRP A 207 9.62 -1.10 14.74
N PHE A 208 9.02 -0.02 14.23
CA PHE A 208 9.65 1.28 14.05
C PHE A 208 8.72 2.40 14.51
N HIS A 209 9.27 3.49 15.05
CA HIS A 209 8.51 4.70 15.37
C HIS A 209 8.26 5.51 14.11
N LEU A 210 7.05 6.07 13.99
CA LEU A 210 6.66 6.96 12.91
C LEU A 210 5.91 8.14 13.52
N ASP A 211 6.48 9.33 13.41
CA ASP A 211 5.77 10.56 13.72
C ASP A 211 5.54 11.38 12.46
N VAL A 212 4.35 11.22 11.91
CA VAL A 212 3.92 11.96 10.71
C VAL A 212 3.74 13.44 10.99
N THR A 213 3.44 13.81 12.24
CA THR A 213 3.23 15.21 12.64
C THR A 213 4.53 15.99 12.55
N TRP A 214 5.63 15.45 13.07
CA TRP A 214 6.95 16.11 13.03
C TRP A 214 7.66 15.96 11.68
N ASN A 215 7.08 15.20 10.75
CA ASN A 215 7.47 15.15 9.34
C ASN A 215 6.70 16.16 8.46
N ASP A 216 5.66 16.80 8.98
CA ASP A 216 4.95 17.90 8.31
C ASP A 216 5.72 19.22 8.51
N PRO A 217 6.25 19.84 7.44
CA PRO A 217 7.04 21.06 7.57
C PRO A 217 6.20 22.23 8.11
N VAL A 218 6.80 23.01 9.01
CA VAL A 218 6.17 24.22 9.56
C VAL A 218 7.12 25.41 9.39
N PRO A 219 6.79 26.43 8.56
CA PRO A 219 5.58 26.55 7.75
C PRO A 219 5.52 25.51 6.62
N ASP A 220 4.29 25.15 6.25
CA ASP A 220 4.03 24.22 5.15
C ASP A 220 4.66 24.71 3.84
N CYS A 221 5.27 23.78 3.11
CA CYS A 221 6.06 24.05 1.92
C CYS A 221 5.90 22.97 0.83
N ASP A 222 4.74 22.30 0.78
CA ASP A 222 4.39 21.28 -0.23
C ASP A 222 5.48 20.20 -0.38
N SER A 223 6.14 19.87 0.74
CA SER A 223 7.28 18.95 0.79
C SER A 223 7.12 17.95 1.93
N VAL A 224 7.70 16.77 1.77
CA VAL A 224 7.64 15.70 2.78
C VAL A 224 8.99 15.55 3.47
N PHE A 225 9.01 15.62 4.80
CA PHE A 225 10.23 15.31 5.56
C PHE A 225 10.17 13.85 6.05
N TYR A 226 11.33 13.24 6.28
CA TYR A 226 11.44 11.86 6.77
C TYR A 226 12.28 11.76 8.05
N THR A 227 12.49 12.89 8.73
CA THR A 227 13.33 12.98 9.94
C THR A 227 12.82 12.07 11.06
N TYR A 228 11.49 11.93 11.18
CA TYR A 228 10.81 11.07 12.16
C TYR A 228 10.15 9.86 11.49
N TYR A 229 10.73 9.37 10.39
CA TYR A 229 10.23 8.23 9.64
C TYR A 229 10.98 6.93 9.99
N MET A 230 10.25 5.95 10.53
CA MET A 230 10.74 4.60 10.86
C MET A 230 11.97 4.59 11.79
N LEU A 231 11.87 5.29 12.91
CA LEU A 231 12.97 5.44 13.88
C LEU A 231 13.08 4.27 14.87
N THR A 232 14.30 4.04 15.32
CA THR A 232 14.60 3.23 16.51
C THR A 232 14.18 3.93 17.80
N GLU A 233 14.05 3.17 18.89
CA GLU A 233 13.81 3.71 20.22
C GLU A 233 14.90 4.71 20.63
N LYS A 234 16.16 4.42 20.27
CA LYS A 234 17.30 5.29 20.55
C LYS A 234 17.22 6.61 19.77
N GLU A 235 16.67 6.58 18.56
CA GLU A 235 16.53 7.75 17.70
C GLU A 235 15.40 8.65 18.15
N ILE A 236 14.20 8.10 18.38
CA ILE A 236 13.02 8.86 18.79
C ILE A 236 13.18 9.44 20.21
N SER A 237 13.85 8.74 21.12
CA SER A 237 14.03 9.17 22.52
C SER A 237 14.95 10.38 22.72
N LYS A 238 15.47 10.98 21.64
CA LYS A 238 16.31 12.18 21.72
C LYS A 238 15.51 13.41 22.15
N ASP A 239 14.27 13.49 21.69
CA ASP A 239 13.35 14.62 21.87
C ASP A 239 11.91 14.19 22.19
N HIS A 240 11.61 12.87 22.10
CA HIS A 240 10.38 12.28 22.59
C HIS A 240 10.60 11.50 23.89
N THR A 241 9.56 11.42 24.71
CA THR A 241 9.48 10.55 25.89
C THR A 241 8.17 9.80 25.85
N ILE A 242 8.21 8.47 25.96
CA ILE A 242 7.03 7.61 25.97
C ILE A 242 6.41 7.60 27.37
N ASP A 243 5.08 7.66 27.46
CA ASP A 243 4.37 7.55 28.73
C ASP A 243 4.65 6.22 29.44
N GLU A 244 4.79 6.28 30.77
CA GLU A 244 4.98 5.07 31.58
C GLU A 244 3.75 4.16 31.51
N GLY A 245 3.98 2.84 31.53
CA GLY A 245 2.90 1.84 31.57
C GLY A 245 2.38 1.38 30.21
N LEU A 246 2.84 1.97 29.10
CA LEU A 246 2.53 1.48 27.77
C LEU A 246 3.27 0.16 27.47
N ASN A 247 2.52 -0.90 27.15
CA ASN A 247 3.09 -2.18 26.73
C ASN A 247 3.40 -2.17 25.22
N LEU A 248 4.50 -1.51 24.86
CA LEU A 248 4.93 -1.36 23.47
C LEU A 248 6.02 -2.38 23.09
N PRO A 249 6.03 -2.86 21.84
CA PRO A 249 7.15 -3.62 21.30
C PRO A 249 8.40 -2.72 21.22
N LYS A 250 9.59 -3.32 21.29
CA LYS A 250 10.84 -2.57 21.17
C LYS A 250 11.17 -2.26 19.71
N SER A 251 11.62 -1.03 19.45
CA SER A 251 12.19 -0.62 18.16
C SER A 251 13.72 -0.58 18.22
N THR A 252 14.39 -1.59 17.66
CA THR A 252 15.86 -1.72 17.75
C THR A 252 16.57 -1.85 16.41
N MET A 253 15.87 -2.28 15.36
CA MET A 253 16.46 -2.43 14.03
C MET A 253 16.57 -1.05 13.38
N ASN A 254 17.76 -0.68 12.88
CA ASN A 254 17.90 0.56 12.12
C ASN A 254 17.28 0.40 10.73
N TYR A 255 16.45 1.35 10.32
CA TYR A 255 15.65 1.21 9.10
C TYR A 255 16.50 1.27 7.81
N TYR A 256 17.59 2.04 7.80
CA TYR A 256 18.54 2.01 6.68
C TYR A 256 19.15 0.62 6.50
N ASP A 257 19.68 0.04 7.58
CA ASP A 257 20.29 -1.30 7.55
C ASP A 257 19.25 -2.33 7.08
N TYR A 258 18.00 -2.22 7.56
CA TYR A 258 16.92 -3.12 7.16
C TYR A 258 16.56 -2.99 5.67
N LEU A 259 16.47 -1.77 5.13
CA LEU A 259 16.24 -1.57 3.71
C LEU A 259 17.40 -2.07 2.85
N LYS A 260 18.66 -1.99 3.32
CA LYS A 260 19.82 -2.60 2.64
C LYS A 260 19.73 -4.12 2.62
N GLU A 261 19.35 -4.76 3.72
CA GLU A 261 19.14 -6.22 3.77
C GLU A 261 18.07 -6.67 2.76
N LEU A 262 17.01 -5.88 2.60
CA LEU A 262 15.94 -6.12 1.64
C LEU A 262 16.30 -5.73 0.20
N SER A 263 17.44 -5.09 -0.02
CA SER A 263 17.84 -4.50 -1.32
C SER A 263 16.83 -3.47 -1.86
N TYR A 264 16.25 -2.66 -0.97
CA TYR A 264 15.24 -1.64 -1.29
C TYR A 264 15.85 -0.26 -1.58
N GLU A 265 16.75 -0.20 -2.56
CA GLU A 265 17.47 1.02 -2.97
C GLU A 265 16.55 2.22 -3.28
N LYS A 266 15.38 1.95 -3.87
CA LYS A 266 14.35 2.97 -4.13
C LYS A 266 13.96 3.71 -2.84
N LEU A 267 13.60 2.96 -1.81
CA LEU A 267 13.09 3.54 -0.56
C LEU A 267 14.22 4.30 0.15
N LEU A 268 15.45 3.81 0.06
CA LEU A 268 16.62 4.52 0.59
C LEU A 268 16.77 5.91 -0.01
N VAL A 269 16.66 6.03 -1.34
CA VAL A 269 16.77 7.32 -2.03
C VAL A 269 15.57 8.21 -1.72
N GLU A 270 14.35 7.68 -1.81
CA GLU A 270 13.14 8.49 -1.64
C GLU A 270 12.95 9.02 -0.20
N THR A 271 13.42 8.29 0.81
CA THR A 271 13.38 8.75 2.21
C THR A 271 14.69 9.43 2.64
N GLY A 272 15.63 9.65 1.70
CA GLY A 272 16.94 10.26 1.95
C GLY A 272 17.91 9.42 2.77
N LEU A 273 17.57 8.17 3.12
CA LEU A 273 18.41 7.27 3.93
C LEU A 273 19.63 6.76 3.18
N ASP A 274 19.65 6.84 1.85
CA ASP A 274 20.85 6.59 1.03
C ASP A 274 22.04 7.48 1.46
N MET A 275 21.80 8.58 2.19
CA MET A 275 22.85 9.39 2.82
C MET A 275 23.76 8.64 3.80
N TYR A 276 23.32 7.49 4.33
CA TYR A 276 24.13 6.65 5.22
C TYR A 276 25.14 5.76 4.48
N GLU A 277 25.07 5.71 3.15
CA GLU A 277 26.08 5.06 2.34
C GLU A 277 27.39 5.85 2.36
N GLU A 278 28.53 5.15 2.43
CA GLU A 278 29.86 5.77 2.45
C GLU A 278 30.12 6.70 1.26
N GLU A 279 29.55 6.39 0.09
CA GLU A 279 29.66 7.22 -1.10
C GLU A 279 28.82 8.50 -1.04
N ASN A 280 27.90 8.61 -0.09
CA ASN A 280 27.05 9.77 0.15
C ASN A 280 27.46 10.56 1.41
N PHE A 281 28.59 10.19 2.05
CA PHE A 281 29.18 10.93 3.16
C PHE A 281 30.27 11.90 2.67
N ALA A 282 30.04 13.20 2.85
CA ALA A 282 31.02 14.23 2.49
C ALA A 282 31.99 14.52 3.63
N ARG A 283 33.29 14.30 3.40
CA ARG A 283 34.35 14.60 4.39
C ARG A 283 34.87 16.03 4.29
N ASP A 284 34.69 16.67 3.14
CA ASP A 284 35.07 18.04 2.88
C ASP A 284 34.09 18.73 1.91
N GLU A 285 34.29 20.04 1.70
CA GLU A 285 33.46 20.85 0.80
C GLU A 285 33.46 20.33 -0.66
N GLY A 286 34.58 19.79 -1.12
CA GLY A 286 34.72 19.26 -2.47
C GLY A 286 33.92 17.98 -2.68
N GLU A 287 33.91 17.09 -1.70
CA GLU A 287 33.04 15.91 -1.68
C GLU A 287 31.56 16.30 -1.59
N LEU A 288 31.22 17.27 -0.74
CA LEU A 288 29.85 17.77 -0.59
C LEU A 288 29.30 18.28 -1.93
N LYS A 289 30.09 19.07 -2.67
CA LYS A 289 29.73 19.55 -4.02
C LYS A 289 29.48 18.42 -5.01
N LYS A 290 30.31 17.37 -4.99
CA LYS A 290 30.17 16.21 -5.90
C LYS A 290 28.90 15.41 -5.58
N ILE A 291 28.65 15.14 -4.30
CA ILE A 291 27.48 14.40 -3.85
C ILE A 291 26.20 15.16 -4.22
N LEU A 292 26.13 16.45 -3.91
CA LEU A 292 25.00 17.30 -4.26
C LEU A 292 24.76 17.33 -5.77
N ALA A 293 25.80 17.56 -6.57
CA ALA A 293 25.70 17.59 -8.03
C ALA A 293 25.21 16.26 -8.61
N ARG A 294 25.59 15.11 -8.02
CA ARG A 294 25.12 13.78 -8.43
C ARG A 294 23.64 13.58 -8.10
N LYS A 295 23.23 13.92 -6.87
CA LYS A 295 21.88 13.66 -6.38
C LYS A 295 20.80 14.46 -7.12
N ILE A 296 21.14 15.62 -7.69
CA ILE A 296 20.18 16.45 -8.43
C ILE A 296 19.98 16.08 -9.91
N ILE A 297 20.76 15.13 -10.47
CA ILE A 297 20.76 14.84 -11.92
C ILE A 297 19.36 14.50 -12.45
N ASN A 298 18.55 13.80 -11.65
CA ASN A 298 17.22 13.35 -12.04
C ASN A 298 16.09 14.25 -11.47
N HIS A 299 16.43 15.49 -11.13
CA HIS A 299 15.50 16.51 -10.68
C HIS A 299 14.57 16.10 -9.51
N PRO A 300 15.10 15.59 -8.38
CA PRO A 300 14.27 15.31 -7.21
C PRO A 300 13.77 16.61 -6.57
N LEU A 301 12.64 16.55 -5.85
CA LEU A 301 12.18 17.68 -5.02
C LEU A 301 12.96 17.80 -3.71
N MET A 302 13.54 16.71 -3.23
CA MET A 302 14.31 16.65 -2.00
C MET A 302 15.63 15.91 -2.18
N VAL A 303 16.70 16.43 -1.57
CA VAL A 303 18.02 15.79 -1.52
C VAL A 303 18.54 15.82 -0.09
N SER A 304 18.83 14.64 0.48
CA SER A 304 19.50 14.52 1.79
C SER A 304 20.98 14.20 1.60
N VAL A 305 21.84 14.91 2.33
CA VAL A 305 23.28 14.65 2.37
C VAL A 305 23.80 14.63 3.80
N ARG A 306 24.65 13.63 4.07
CA ARG A 306 25.37 13.47 5.33
C ARG A 306 26.80 13.96 5.14
N PHE A 307 27.34 14.67 6.12
CA PHE A 307 28.68 15.25 6.00
C PHE A 307 29.40 15.39 7.35
N ASP A 308 30.71 15.53 7.31
CA ASP A 308 31.56 15.62 8.50
C ASP A 308 31.30 16.91 9.29
N ARG A 309 31.41 16.82 10.63
CA ARG A 309 31.15 17.95 11.54
C ARG A 309 32.09 19.14 11.31
N SER A 310 33.25 18.91 10.71
CA SER A 310 34.25 19.94 10.37
C SER A 310 33.83 20.86 9.23
N ILE A 311 32.87 20.47 8.39
CA ILE A 311 32.40 21.32 7.30
C ILE A 311 31.64 22.52 7.90
N THR A 312 32.11 23.72 7.57
CA THR A 312 31.56 24.98 8.09
C THR A 312 30.28 25.37 7.39
N GLN A 313 29.48 26.24 8.02
CA GLN A 313 28.28 26.80 7.40
C GLN A 313 28.60 27.50 6.06
N ASP A 314 29.73 28.22 5.97
CA ASP A 314 30.17 28.86 4.74
C ASP A 314 30.47 27.85 3.63
N SER A 315 31.07 26.70 3.98
CA SER A 315 31.35 25.61 3.04
C SER A 315 30.05 24.97 2.53
N ILE A 316 29.05 24.81 3.42
CA ILE A 316 27.71 24.32 3.06
C ILE A 316 27.04 25.30 2.09
N ILE A 317 27.02 26.60 2.43
CA ILE A 317 26.46 27.66 1.58
C ILE A 317 27.16 27.69 0.22
N ASN A 318 28.49 27.59 0.18
CA ASN A 318 29.25 27.53 -1.06
C ASN A 318 28.86 26.30 -1.89
N ALA A 319 28.81 25.11 -1.28
CA ALA A 319 28.42 23.89 -1.96
C ALA A 319 26.99 23.97 -2.55
N MET A 320 26.03 24.47 -1.77
CA MET A 320 24.66 24.71 -2.25
C MET A 320 24.61 25.75 -3.36
N SER A 321 25.39 26.84 -3.26
CA SER A 321 25.41 27.90 -4.27
C SER A 321 25.82 27.39 -5.65
N GLN A 322 26.63 26.31 -5.70
CA GLN A 322 27.02 25.71 -6.97
C GLN A 322 25.88 24.99 -7.69
N LEU A 323 24.78 24.68 -7.00
CA LEU A 323 23.61 24.08 -7.64
C LEU A 323 22.85 25.11 -8.48
N TYR A 324 22.96 26.41 -8.20
CA TYR A 324 22.40 27.46 -9.08
C TYR A 324 23.11 27.58 -10.44
N LYS A 325 24.18 26.82 -10.69
CA LYS A 325 24.75 26.68 -12.05
C LYS A 325 23.84 25.87 -12.99
N TYR A 326 22.87 25.15 -12.43
CA TYR A 326 21.86 24.43 -13.19
C TYR A 326 20.67 25.36 -13.39
N ASP A 327 20.53 25.92 -14.59
CA ASP A 327 19.51 26.94 -14.95
C ASP A 327 18.06 26.48 -14.71
N CYS A 328 17.83 25.20 -14.42
CA CYS A 328 16.52 24.66 -14.07
C CYS A 328 16.12 24.94 -12.62
N ILE A 329 17.06 25.25 -11.71
CA ILE A 329 16.79 25.44 -10.28
C ILE A 329 16.41 26.90 -10.01
N SER A 330 15.29 27.10 -9.32
CA SER A 330 14.77 28.41 -8.94
C SER A 330 15.14 28.78 -7.51
N VAL A 331 14.83 27.89 -6.57
CA VAL A 331 15.01 28.10 -5.14
C VAL A 331 15.53 26.82 -4.52
N ILE A 332 16.48 26.97 -3.61
CA ILE A 332 16.95 25.91 -2.73
C ILE A 332 16.68 26.35 -1.31
N ASN A 333 15.69 25.74 -0.68
CA ASN A 333 15.49 25.80 0.76
C ASN A 333 16.25 24.66 1.42
N TYR A 334 16.59 24.80 2.70
CA TYR A 334 17.27 23.73 3.42
C TYR A 334 16.85 23.70 4.88
N SER A 335 16.87 22.49 5.46
CA SER A 335 16.58 22.29 6.88
C SER A 335 17.69 22.85 7.75
N GLU A 336 17.41 23.00 9.05
CA GLU A 336 18.50 23.13 10.01
C GLU A 336 19.44 21.92 9.92
N VAL A 337 20.71 22.17 10.19
CA VAL A 337 21.75 21.15 10.13
C VAL A 337 21.73 20.36 11.44
N ASP A 338 21.19 19.15 11.39
CA ASP A 338 21.08 18.28 12.55
C ASP A 338 22.25 17.29 12.63
N SER A 339 22.56 16.81 13.82
CA SER A 339 23.47 15.68 13.99
C SER A 339 22.85 14.42 13.42
N ASP A 340 23.65 13.63 12.71
CA ASP A 340 23.14 12.34 12.28
C ASP A 340 22.79 11.42 13.46
N ILE A 341 22.01 10.39 13.14
CA ILE A 341 21.60 9.35 14.07
C ILE A 341 22.78 8.69 14.82
N LYS A 342 23.96 8.61 14.19
CA LYS A 342 25.17 7.98 14.75
C LYS A 342 25.99 8.95 15.62
N GLY A 343 25.70 10.25 15.58
CA GLY A 343 26.49 11.31 16.19
C GLY A 343 27.85 11.55 15.51
N GLU A 344 28.07 11.00 14.32
CA GLU A 344 29.38 11.01 13.64
C GLU A 344 29.49 12.18 12.66
N GLY A 345 28.38 12.59 12.07
CA GLY A 345 28.28 13.66 11.09
C GLY A 345 27.08 14.56 11.34
N LYS A 346 26.80 15.37 10.34
CA LYS A 346 25.67 16.28 10.23
C LYS A 346 24.84 15.93 9.00
N ILE A 347 23.56 16.24 9.02
CA ILE A 347 22.62 16.02 7.92
C ILE A 347 22.12 17.37 7.43
N LEU A 348 22.04 17.51 6.11
CA LEU A 348 21.44 18.63 5.42
C LEU A 348 20.40 18.09 4.44
N ASN A 349 19.15 18.52 4.62
CA ASN A 349 18.09 18.28 3.66
C ASN A 349 17.92 19.53 2.81
N LEU A 350 17.97 19.37 1.48
CA LEU A 350 17.70 20.41 0.50
C LEU A 350 16.34 20.18 -0.12
N PHE A 351 15.56 21.25 -0.25
CA PHE A 351 14.28 21.29 -0.94
C PHE A 351 14.44 22.16 -2.19
N ILE A 352 14.21 21.57 -3.35
CA ILE A 352 14.54 22.18 -4.64
C ILE A 352 13.25 22.54 -5.35
N THR A 353 13.06 23.83 -5.60
CA THR A 353 12.03 24.35 -6.51
C THR A 353 12.67 24.61 -7.86
N TYR A 354 12.06 24.11 -8.94
CA TYR A 354 12.52 24.32 -10.30
C TYR A 354 11.85 25.55 -10.93
N ASN A 355 12.52 26.20 -11.89
CA ASN A 355 12.03 27.41 -12.56
C ASN A 355 10.73 27.18 -13.35
N GLU A 356 10.58 25.97 -13.87
CA GLU A 356 9.35 25.52 -14.53
C GLU A 356 9.07 24.10 -14.04
N THR A 357 7.92 23.90 -13.39
CA THR A 357 7.35 22.58 -13.12
C THR A 357 6.44 22.20 -14.29
N PRO A 358 6.54 20.98 -14.85
CA PRO A 358 5.64 20.56 -15.92
C PRO A 358 4.19 20.48 -15.41
N ASP A 359 3.22 20.57 -16.33
CA ASP A 359 1.82 20.28 -16.02
C ASP A 359 1.56 18.77 -15.89
N ASP A 360 2.26 17.97 -16.72
CA ASP A 360 2.23 16.51 -16.70
C ASP A 360 3.54 15.97 -17.31
N ILE A 361 3.81 14.68 -17.04
CA ILE A 361 4.77 13.90 -17.80
C ILE A 361 4.07 12.78 -18.56
N VAL A 362 4.45 12.61 -19.82
CA VAL A 362 3.90 11.59 -20.71
C VAL A 362 4.98 10.62 -21.13
N ALA A 363 4.65 9.35 -21.07
CA ALA A 363 5.53 8.29 -21.52
C ALA A 363 5.05 7.75 -22.87
N GLU A 364 5.95 7.78 -23.84
CA GLU A 364 5.70 7.26 -25.18
C GLU A 364 6.45 5.98 -25.41
N PHE A 365 5.67 4.95 -25.69
CA PHE A 365 6.12 3.64 -26.11
C PHE A 365 5.62 3.43 -27.53
N GLY A 366 6.45 2.90 -28.43
CA GLY A 366 6.02 2.61 -29.80
C GLY A 366 4.85 1.62 -29.88
N ARG A 367 4.71 0.75 -28.87
CA ARG A 367 3.62 -0.22 -28.68
C ARG A 367 3.36 -0.42 -27.19
N LYS A 368 2.24 -1.05 -26.83
CA LYS A 368 1.99 -1.51 -25.44
C LYS A 368 2.53 -2.91 -25.15
N VAL A 369 2.92 -3.63 -26.20
CA VAL A 369 3.36 -5.03 -26.11
C VAL A 369 4.62 -5.25 -26.92
N TYR A 370 5.56 -5.96 -26.32
CA TYR A 370 6.90 -6.15 -26.86
C TYR A 370 7.42 -7.56 -26.67
N ASN A 371 8.35 -7.92 -27.53
CA ASN A 371 9.01 -9.20 -27.50
C ASN A 371 10.14 -9.17 -26.46
N THR A 372 10.16 -10.14 -25.55
CA THR A 372 11.23 -10.30 -24.55
C THR A 372 12.62 -10.49 -25.16
N ALA A 373 12.70 -10.92 -26.42
CA ALA A 373 13.97 -11.01 -27.15
C ALA A 373 14.50 -9.66 -27.67
N SER A 374 13.71 -8.58 -27.60
CA SER A 374 14.06 -7.27 -28.17
C SER A 374 14.27 -6.19 -27.11
N GLU A 375 15.15 -5.24 -27.42
CA GLU A 375 15.24 -3.99 -26.68
C GLU A 375 14.13 -3.03 -27.14
N VAL A 376 13.50 -2.40 -26.16
CA VAL A 376 12.33 -1.57 -26.35
C VAL A 376 12.69 -0.13 -26.09
N LYS A 377 12.57 0.72 -27.11
CA LYS A 377 12.75 2.16 -26.94
C LYS A 377 11.52 2.80 -26.31
N TYR A 378 11.76 3.75 -25.43
CA TYR A 378 10.73 4.62 -24.87
C TYR A 378 11.27 6.06 -24.81
N THR A 379 10.35 7.01 -24.76
CA THR A 379 10.67 8.43 -24.59
C THR A 379 9.73 9.03 -23.57
N ILE A 380 10.25 9.82 -22.64
CA ILE A 380 9.46 10.53 -21.64
C ILE A 380 9.52 12.02 -21.95
N TYR A 381 8.36 12.66 -21.94
CA TYR A 381 8.25 14.09 -22.16
C TYR A 381 7.62 14.79 -20.97
N ALA A 382 8.18 15.95 -20.62
CA ALA A 382 7.52 16.95 -19.79
C ALA A 382 6.67 17.87 -20.65
N LEU A 383 5.44 18.14 -20.20
CA LEU A 383 4.51 19.07 -20.84
C LEU A 383 4.50 20.39 -20.07
N TYR A 384 4.75 21.49 -20.77
CA TYR A 384 4.74 22.85 -20.23
C TYR A 384 3.80 23.71 -21.09
N GLY A 385 2.51 23.73 -20.75
CA GLY A 385 1.45 24.25 -21.61
C GLY A 385 1.50 23.60 -23.00
N ASN A 386 1.85 24.40 -24.01
CA ASN A 386 1.95 23.92 -25.40
C ASN A 386 3.33 23.35 -25.77
N LYS A 387 4.31 23.38 -24.86
CA LYS A 387 5.69 22.91 -25.09
C LYS A 387 5.83 21.47 -24.59
N LYS A 388 6.49 20.62 -25.38
CA LYS A 388 6.79 19.22 -25.06
C LYS A 388 8.30 19.00 -25.10
N VAL A 389 8.90 18.62 -23.98
CA VAL A 389 10.37 18.51 -23.81
C VAL A 389 10.75 17.08 -23.49
N ASP A 390 11.72 16.51 -24.22
CA ASP A 390 12.24 15.16 -23.95
C ASP A 390 13.12 15.18 -22.70
N ILE A 391 12.69 14.44 -21.67
CA ILE A 391 13.36 14.32 -20.36
C ILE A 391 13.81 12.87 -20.09
N THR A 392 13.88 12.03 -21.12
CA THR A 392 14.12 10.58 -21.00
C THR A 392 15.39 10.22 -20.21
N LYS A 393 16.40 11.09 -20.20
CA LYS A 393 17.68 10.84 -19.52
C LYS A 393 17.72 11.30 -18.05
N ASP A 394 16.70 12.04 -17.64
CA ASP A 394 16.64 12.81 -16.40
C ASP A 394 15.49 12.34 -15.49
N VAL A 395 14.78 11.29 -15.89
CA VAL A 395 13.69 10.66 -15.12
C VAL A 395 14.22 9.55 -14.23
N TYR A 396 13.65 9.44 -13.03
CA TYR A 396 13.75 8.22 -12.22
C TYR A 396 12.73 7.17 -12.69
N ILE A 397 13.05 5.87 -12.60
CA ILE A 397 12.20 4.77 -13.09
C ILE A 397 12.16 3.61 -12.07
N TYR A 398 10.95 3.24 -11.64
CA TYR A 398 10.66 2.12 -10.72
C TYR A 398 9.43 1.31 -11.22
N PRO A 399 9.05 0.13 -10.69
CA PRO A 399 9.75 -0.75 -9.78
C PRO A 399 10.78 -1.63 -10.51
N TYR A 400 11.81 -1.98 -9.75
CA TYR A 400 12.98 -2.72 -10.20
C TYR A 400 12.90 -4.15 -9.66
N ASP A 401 12.13 -5.01 -10.33
CA ASP A 401 12.56 -6.41 -10.36
C ASP A 401 13.64 -6.54 -11.42
N SER A 402 14.88 -6.31 -10.99
CA SER A 402 16.05 -6.46 -11.84
C SER A 402 16.18 -7.85 -12.45
N ASN A 403 15.58 -8.87 -11.83
CA ASN A 403 15.59 -10.23 -12.36
C ASN A 403 14.63 -10.37 -13.54
N ARG A 404 13.64 -9.48 -13.66
CA ARG A 404 12.60 -9.51 -14.71
C ARG A 404 12.76 -8.42 -15.76
N LEU A 405 13.46 -7.32 -15.47
CA LEU A 405 13.58 -6.17 -16.36
C LEU A 405 14.96 -5.50 -16.26
N THR A 406 15.55 -5.18 -17.40
CA THR A 406 16.71 -4.27 -17.50
C THR A 406 16.25 -2.93 -18.04
N VAL A 407 16.63 -1.84 -17.38
CA VAL A 407 16.32 -0.46 -17.76
C VAL A 407 17.62 0.27 -18.02
N ASN A 408 17.76 0.87 -19.20
CA ASN A 408 18.83 1.83 -19.53
C ASN A 408 18.17 3.14 -20.02
N LYS A 409 18.92 4.25 -20.02
CA LYS A 409 18.42 5.58 -20.41
C LYS A 409 17.80 5.61 -21.82
N GLY A 410 16.48 5.35 -21.91
CA GLY A 410 15.70 5.29 -23.16
C GLY A 410 15.44 3.88 -23.72
N THR A 411 15.87 2.81 -23.05
CA THR A 411 15.58 1.43 -23.48
C THR A 411 15.22 0.48 -22.33
N LEU A 412 14.33 -0.47 -22.60
CA LEU A 412 13.98 -1.57 -21.70
C LEU A 412 14.29 -2.93 -22.33
N LYS A 413 14.61 -3.94 -21.52
CA LYS A 413 14.69 -5.34 -21.94
C LYS A 413 14.00 -6.24 -20.92
N PHE A 414 12.92 -6.88 -21.35
CA PHE A 414 12.17 -7.83 -20.53
C PHE A 414 12.91 -9.16 -20.48
N LYS A 415 13.18 -9.67 -19.27
CA LYS A 415 13.88 -10.95 -19.07
C LYS A 415 12.92 -12.14 -19.10
N GLU A 416 11.64 -11.90 -18.88
CA GLU A 416 10.58 -12.90 -18.95
C GLU A 416 9.26 -12.29 -19.45
N PRO A 417 8.27 -13.11 -19.84
CA PRO A 417 6.94 -12.60 -20.16
C PRO A 417 6.17 -12.14 -18.92
N GLY A 418 5.37 -11.09 -19.06
CA GLY A 418 4.61 -10.52 -17.96
C GLY A 418 4.07 -9.13 -18.24
N ASN A 419 3.21 -8.65 -17.36
CA ASN A 419 2.86 -7.24 -17.31
C ASN A 419 3.81 -6.47 -16.39
N TYR A 420 4.33 -5.34 -16.87
CA TYR A 420 5.31 -4.51 -16.18
C TYR A 420 4.72 -3.11 -15.99
N ASN A 421 4.48 -2.73 -14.73
CA ASN A 421 3.93 -1.42 -14.38
C ASN A 421 5.06 -0.50 -13.95
N LEU A 422 5.59 0.26 -14.89
CA LEU A 422 6.68 1.21 -14.68
C LEU A 422 6.14 2.55 -14.17
N LEU A 423 6.88 3.22 -13.32
CA LEU A 423 6.63 4.51 -12.72
C LEU A 423 7.83 5.40 -13.08
N PHE A 424 7.58 6.40 -13.91
CA PHE A 424 8.54 7.45 -14.25
C PHE A 424 8.31 8.62 -13.30
N GLU A 425 9.38 9.18 -12.73
CA GLU A 425 9.30 10.35 -11.86
C GLU A 425 10.23 11.47 -12.36
N TYR A 426 9.72 12.71 -12.34
CA TYR A 426 10.45 13.93 -12.67
C TYR A 426 9.84 15.13 -11.93
N GLN A 427 10.64 15.83 -11.11
CA GLN A 427 10.17 16.98 -10.33
C GLN A 427 8.91 16.69 -9.49
N GLY A 428 8.82 15.50 -8.91
CA GLY A 428 7.66 15.02 -8.14
C GLY A 428 6.46 14.56 -8.96
N LEU A 429 6.40 14.88 -10.27
CA LEU A 429 5.39 14.33 -11.15
C LEU A 429 5.69 12.86 -11.45
N ARG A 430 4.64 12.06 -11.47
CA ARG A 430 4.73 10.61 -11.58
C ARG A 430 3.85 10.09 -12.73
N LYS A 431 4.43 9.28 -13.62
CA LYS A 431 3.70 8.60 -14.69
C LYS A 431 3.80 7.09 -14.58
N LYS A 432 2.67 6.45 -14.29
CA LYS A 432 2.52 5.00 -14.38
C LYS A 432 2.30 4.57 -15.83
N VAL A 433 2.98 3.51 -16.25
CA VAL A 433 2.87 2.92 -17.59
C VAL A 433 2.88 1.41 -17.48
N SER A 434 1.87 0.78 -18.05
CA SER A 434 1.78 -0.67 -18.14
C SER A 434 2.30 -1.14 -19.50
N VAL A 435 3.27 -2.04 -19.49
CA VAL A 435 3.88 -2.60 -20.69
C VAL A 435 3.93 -4.11 -20.56
N THR A 436 3.43 -4.82 -21.57
CA THR A 436 3.48 -6.29 -21.59
C THR A 436 4.70 -6.79 -22.35
N GLY A 437 5.57 -7.55 -21.70
CA GLY A 437 6.58 -8.38 -22.34
C GLY A 437 5.99 -9.75 -22.67
N LEU A 438 6.10 -10.20 -23.93
CA LEU A 438 5.69 -11.53 -24.37
C LEU A 438 6.86 -12.24 -25.04
N ASN A 439 6.87 -13.57 -25.00
CA ASN A 439 7.87 -14.33 -25.76
C ASN A 439 7.65 -14.13 -27.28
N ALA A 440 8.66 -14.50 -28.08
CA ALA A 440 8.62 -14.29 -29.52
C ALA A 440 7.50 -15.08 -30.22
N GLU A 441 7.17 -16.27 -29.73
CA GLU A 441 6.18 -17.19 -30.33
C GLU A 441 4.73 -16.72 -30.08
N ALA A 442 4.50 -15.97 -29.00
CA ALA A 442 3.19 -15.46 -28.57
C ALA A 442 2.56 -14.44 -29.53
N PHE A 443 3.37 -13.74 -30.34
CA PHE A 443 2.88 -12.67 -31.21
C PHE A 443 1.90 -13.14 -32.29
N ASN A 444 1.86 -14.45 -32.57
CA ASN A 444 0.95 -15.02 -33.55
C ASN A 444 -0.49 -15.17 -33.04
N TYR A 445 -0.72 -15.06 -31.73
CA TYR A 445 -2.03 -15.35 -31.11
C TYR A 445 -2.64 -14.15 -30.40
N ILE A 446 -2.11 -12.94 -30.55
CA ILE A 446 -2.55 -11.77 -29.77
C ILE A 446 -3.12 -10.66 -30.66
N THR A 447 -4.04 -9.89 -30.09
CA THR A 447 -4.57 -8.68 -30.68
C THR A 447 -4.91 -7.64 -29.60
N ASP A 448 -4.77 -6.37 -29.96
CA ASP A 448 -5.18 -5.23 -29.13
C ASP A 448 -6.70 -4.97 -29.20
N LYS A 449 -7.36 -5.48 -30.25
CA LYS A 449 -8.80 -5.32 -30.45
C LYS A 449 -9.56 -6.48 -29.82
N LYS A 450 -10.56 -6.16 -29.00
CA LYS A 450 -11.50 -7.16 -28.49
C LYS A 450 -12.18 -7.87 -29.68
N PRO A 451 -12.08 -9.20 -29.81
CA PRO A 451 -12.80 -9.90 -30.85
C PRO A 451 -14.31 -9.87 -30.63
N ASP A 452 -15.08 -9.85 -31.72
CA ASP A 452 -16.54 -9.91 -31.68
C ASP A 452 -17.02 -11.37 -31.51
N ASN A 453 -16.80 -11.91 -30.32
CA ASN A 453 -17.18 -13.29 -29.97
C ASN A 453 -17.81 -13.35 -28.58
N TYR A 454 -18.60 -14.40 -28.37
CA TYR A 454 -19.35 -14.59 -27.12
C TYR A 454 -18.46 -14.82 -25.90
N VAL A 455 -17.30 -15.47 -26.07
CA VAL A 455 -16.30 -15.65 -25.01
C VAL A 455 -14.93 -15.28 -25.52
N ASN A 456 -14.29 -14.37 -24.80
CA ASN A 456 -12.95 -13.89 -25.11
C ASN A 456 -11.97 -14.30 -24.02
N VAL A 457 -10.68 -14.31 -24.36
CA VAL A 457 -9.60 -14.50 -23.40
C VAL A 457 -8.66 -13.33 -23.52
N LYS A 458 -8.33 -12.70 -22.40
CA LYS A 458 -7.32 -11.65 -22.30
C LYS A 458 -6.20 -12.13 -21.39
N VAL A 459 -5.00 -12.23 -21.94
CA VAL A 459 -3.77 -12.53 -21.20
C VAL A 459 -3.02 -11.22 -21.01
N TYR A 460 -2.77 -10.84 -19.76
CA TYR A 460 -2.28 -9.51 -19.42
C TYR A 460 -3.16 -8.42 -20.06
N ASP A 461 -2.56 -7.61 -20.94
CA ASP A 461 -3.26 -6.54 -21.64
C ASP A 461 -3.64 -6.86 -23.09
N GLN A 462 -3.55 -8.12 -23.52
CA GLN A 462 -3.86 -8.51 -24.90
C GLN A 462 -4.96 -9.55 -24.98
N TYR A 463 -5.84 -9.39 -25.96
CA TYR A 463 -6.79 -10.43 -26.32
C TYR A 463 -6.10 -11.53 -27.10
N ILE A 464 -6.56 -12.76 -26.93
CA ILE A 464 -6.14 -13.87 -27.77
C ILE A 464 -6.95 -13.84 -29.07
N ASP A 465 -6.25 -13.76 -30.20
CA ASP A 465 -6.83 -13.90 -31.53
C ASP A 465 -6.93 -15.38 -31.92
N PHE A 466 -8.10 -15.93 -31.71
CA PHE A 466 -8.40 -17.32 -32.04
C PHE A 466 -8.71 -17.55 -33.53
N SER A 467 -8.81 -16.49 -34.35
CA SER A 467 -9.04 -16.64 -35.79
C SER A 467 -7.89 -17.36 -36.49
N SER A 468 -6.66 -17.08 -36.05
CA SER A 468 -5.42 -17.71 -36.53
C SER A 468 -5.40 -19.22 -36.35
N VAL A 469 -6.10 -19.74 -35.32
CA VAL A 469 -6.21 -21.17 -35.03
C VAL A 469 -7.56 -21.76 -35.44
N SER A 470 -8.47 -20.95 -35.99
CA SER A 470 -9.80 -21.33 -36.48
C SER A 470 -10.66 -22.08 -35.44
N GLN A 471 -10.48 -21.76 -34.15
CA GLN A 471 -11.24 -22.38 -33.07
C GLN A 471 -11.38 -21.41 -31.90
N TRP A 472 -12.59 -20.89 -31.69
CA TRP A 472 -12.91 -20.00 -30.57
C TRP A 472 -13.12 -20.77 -29.26
N PRO A 473 -13.01 -20.09 -28.10
CA PRO A 473 -13.42 -20.66 -26.82
C PRO A 473 -14.89 -21.09 -26.83
N ILE A 474 -15.21 -22.15 -26.09
CA ILE A 474 -16.59 -22.62 -25.90
C ILE A 474 -16.88 -22.76 -24.41
N ILE A 475 -18.14 -22.59 -24.02
CA ILE A 475 -18.58 -22.90 -22.66
C ILE A 475 -19.19 -24.30 -22.67
N GLU A 476 -18.66 -25.17 -21.82
CA GLU A 476 -19.21 -26.49 -21.58
C GLU A 476 -19.37 -26.71 -20.08
N ASN A 477 -20.56 -27.08 -19.61
CA ASN A 477 -20.86 -27.32 -18.20
C ASN A 477 -20.39 -26.19 -17.25
N GLY A 478 -20.53 -24.93 -17.69
CA GLY A 478 -20.09 -23.76 -16.92
C GLY A 478 -18.57 -23.61 -16.83
N ARG A 479 -17.81 -24.20 -17.76
CA ARG A 479 -16.35 -24.03 -17.89
C ARG A 479 -15.99 -23.51 -19.27
N THR A 480 -15.09 -22.53 -19.30
CA THR A 480 -14.52 -22.01 -20.54
C THR A 480 -13.43 -22.94 -21.03
N MET A 481 -13.70 -23.60 -22.16
CA MET A 481 -12.77 -24.46 -22.86
C MET A 481 -12.04 -23.65 -23.92
N VAL A 482 -10.71 -23.76 -24.00
CA VAL A 482 -9.88 -22.98 -24.94
C VAL A 482 -8.92 -23.85 -25.74
N PRO A 483 -8.55 -23.45 -26.97
CA PRO A 483 -7.44 -24.08 -27.68
C PRO A 483 -6.15 -23.92 -26.87
N LEU A 484 -5.62 -25.04 -26.38
CA LEU A 484 -4.50 -25.09 -25.43
C LEU A 484 -3.32 -24.22 -25.90
N ARG A 485 -2.86 -24.43 -27.14
CA ARG A 485 -1.67 -23.76 -27.65
C ARG A 485 -1.83 -22.23 -27.70
N ALA A 486 -2.96 -21.75 -28.23
CA ALA A 486 -3.20 -20.33 -28.47
C ALA A 486 -3.20 -19.48 -27.19
N VAL A 487 -3.59 -20.06 -26.05
CA VAL A 487 -3.59 -19.37 -24.75
C VAL A 487 -2.26 -19.55 -24.02
N PHE A 488 -1.77 -20.78 -23.94
CA PHE A 488 -0.66 -21.09 -23.02
C PHE A 488 0.72 -20.78 -23.59
N GLU A 489 0.92 -20.73 -24.92
CA GLU A 489 2.18 -20.21 -25.49
C GLU A 489 2.36 -18.71 -25.18
N VAL A 490 1.26 -17.95 -25.12
CA VAL A 490 1.27 -16.53 -24.69
C VAL A 490 1.67 -16.40 -23.21
N LEU A 491 1.30 -17.38 -22.39
CA LEU A 491 1.71 -17.52 -20.98
C LEU A 491 3.07 -18.21 -20.82
N ASN A 492 3.91 -18.20 -21.86
CA ASN A 492 5.26 -18.76 -21.83
C ASN A 492 5.36 -20.27 -21.61
N CYS A 493 4.28 -21.01 -21.88
CA CYS A 493 4.33 -22.46 -21.82
C CYS A 493 4.84 -23.03 -23.15
N LYS A 494 5.68 -24.06 -23.08
CA LYS A 494 6.00 -24.89 -24.24
C LYS A 494 4.91 -25.94 -24.41
N VAL A 495 4.21 -25.91 -25.54
CA VAL A 495 3.07 -26.82 -25.80
C VAL A 495 3.38 -27.74 -26.97
N ARG A 496 3.48 -29.05 -26.68
CA ARG A 496 3.75 -30.09 -27.69
C ARG A 496 2.72 -31.20 -27.65
N TRP A 497 2.53 -31.86 -28.78
CA TRP A 497 1.70 -33.07 -28.88
C TRP A 497 2.59 -34.31 -28.83
N GLU A 498 2.22 -35.27 -27.99
CA GLU A 498 2.86 -36.57 -27.88
C GLU A 498 1.98 -37.63 -28.53
N GLU A 499 2.36 -38.06 -29.73
CA GLU A 499 1.54 -38.93 -30.57
C GLU A 499 1.39 -40.35 -29.98
N SER A 500 2.46 -40.85 -29.35
CA SER A 500 2.50 -42.19 -28.74
C SER A 500 1.47 -42.37 -27.62
N SER A 501 1.19 -41.31 -26.87
CA SER A 501 0.28 -41.30 -25.73
C SER A 501 -0.98 -40.48 -25.98
N LYS A 502 -1.18 -39.96 -27.20
CA LYS A 502 -2.29 -39.08 -27.58
C LYS A 502 -2.55 -37.98 -26.55
N SER A 503 -1.47 -37.33 -26.13
CA SER A 503 -1.49 -36.37 -25.02
C SER A 503 -0.87 -35.05 -25.42
N ALA A 504 -1.47 -33.94 -24.97
CA ALA A 504 -0.80 -32.66 -24.98
C ALA A 504 0.12 -32.55 -23.75
N VAL A 505 1.32 -32.03 -23.96
CA VAL A 505 2.31 -31.77 -22.91
C VAL A 505 2.55 -30.27 -22.85
N VAL A 506 2.34 -29.69 -21.67
CA VAL A 506 2.57 -28.28 -21.35
C VAL A 506 3.72 -28.22 -20.35
N GLU A 507 4.75 -27.44 -20.65
CA GLU A 507 5.89 -27.22 -19.77
C GLU A 507 6.04 -25.73 -19.47
N TYR A 508 6.09 -25.38 -18.18
CA TYR A 508 6.26 -24.00 -17.68
C TYR A 508 7.14 -24.02 -16.43
N GLY A 509 8.33 -23.41 -16.51
CA GLY A 509 9.31 -23.49 -15.43
C GLY A 509 9.63 -24.95 -15.08
N THR A 510 9.37 -25.34 -13.84
CA THR A 510 9.51 -26.72 -13.33
C THR A 510 8.23 -27.55 -13.45
N THR A 511 7.11 -26.92 -13.81
CA THR A 511 5.80 -27.56 -13.93
C THR A 511 5.64 -28.24 -15.29
N LYS A 512 5.30 -29.52 -15.26
CA LYS A 512 4.93 -30.32 -16.43
C LYS A 512 3.52 -30.85 -16.29
N ILE A 513 2.67 -30.53 -17.27
CA ILE A 513 1.27 -30.96 -17.32
C ILE A 513 1.09 -31.88 -18.53
N ILE A 514 0.60 -33.09 -18.29
CA ILE A 514 0.27 -34.07 -19.34
C ILE A 514 -1.25 -34.22 -19.38
N ILE A 515 -1.83 -33.96 -20.55
CA ILE A 515 -3.28 -33.96 -20.76
C ILE A 515 -3.59 -34.96 -21.88
N PRO A 516 -4.00 -36.19 -21.53
CA PRO A 516 -4.52 -37.14 -22.51
C PRO A 516 -5.80 -36.61 -23.16
N ALA A 517 -5.93 -36.78 -24.48
CA ALA A 517 -7.15 -36.41 -25.18
C ALA A 517 -8.34 -37.26 -24.73
N ASN A 518 -9.53 -36.65 -24.67
CA ASN A 518 -10.79 -37.27 -24.26
C ASN A 518 -10.78 -37.86 -22.83
N SER A 519 -9.90 -37.36 -21.96
CA SER A 519 -9.75 -37.79 -20.57
C SER A 519 -10.27 -36.72 -19.61
N THR A 520 -10.88 -37.15 -18.50
CA THR A 520 -11.19 -36.31 -17.34
C THR A 520 -10.01 -36.23 -16.36
N THR A 521 -8.90 -36.91 -16.64
CA THR A 521 -7.70 -36.91 -15.80
C THR A 521 -6.54 -36.27 -16.55
N ALA A 522 -5.87 -35.32 -15.90
CA ALA A 522 -4.60 -34.75 -16.33
C ALA A 522 -3.54 -34.96 -15.23
N TYR A 523 -2.26 -34.87 -15.58
CA TYR A 523 -1.16 -35.13 -14.66
C TYR A 523 -0.31 -33.88 -14.50
N ILE A 524 -0.19 -33.36 -13.28
CA ILE A 524 0.71 -32.25 -12.94
C ILE A 524 1.89 -32.86 -12.19
N ASN A 525 3.09 -32.74 -12.76
CA ASN A 525 4.33 -33.33 -12.21
C ASN A 525 4.18 -34.82 -11.86
N GLY A 526 3.44 -35.56 -12.70
CA GLY A 526 3.16 -36.99 -12.52
C GLY A 526 1.99 -37.33 -11.58
N LYS A 527 1.46 -36.35 -10.82
CA LYS A 527 0.30 -36.55 -9.95
C LYS A 527 -1.00 -36.38 -10.74
N ALA A 528 -1.89 -37.36 -10.64
CA ALA A 528 -3.21 -37.31 -11.26
C ALA A 528 -4.10 -36.22 -10.62
N ASN A 529 -4.77 -35.44 -11.46
CA ASN A 529 -5.72 -34.41 -11.10
C ASN A 529 -6.95 -34.49 -12.01
N SER A 530 -8.13 -34.26 -11.45
CA SER A 530 -9.39 -34.30 -12.20
C SER A 530 -9.64 -32.99 -12.95
N LEU A 531 -10.19 -33.10 -14.15
CA LEU A 531 -10.74 -32.00 -14.93
C LEU A 531 -12.25 -31.96 -14.74
N ASP A 532 -12.81 -30.76 -14.49
CA ASP A 532 -14.26 -30.56 -14.39
C ASP A 532 -15.00 -30.90 -15.69
N VAL A 533 -14.32 -30.72 -16.82
CA VAL A 533 -14.77 -31.09 -18.16
C VAL A 533 -13.59 -31.78 -18.86
N PRO A 534 -13.80 -32.95 -19.51
CA PRO A 534 -12.70 -33.66 -20.15
C PRO A 534 -12.03 -32.81 -21.22
N ALA A 535 -10.72 -32.96 -21.38
CA ALA A 535 -10.02 -32.39 -22.52
C ALA A 535 -10.55 -33.05 -23.81
N LYS A 536 -10.74 -32.30 -24.89
CA LYS A 536 -11.31 -32.80 -26.15
C LYS A 536 -10.55 -32.33 -27.35
N ILE A 537 -10.69 -33.04 -28.46
CA ILE A 537 -10.21 -32.57 -29.75
C ILE A 537 -11.42 -32.03 -30.52
N VAL A 538 -11.37 -30.74 -30.88
CA VAL A 538 -12.38 -30.06 -31.69
C VAL A 538 -11.63 -29.33 -32.81
N ASN A 539 -12.01 -29.60 -34.08
CA ASN A 539 -11.36 -29.02 -35.26
C ASN A 539 -9.82 -29.11 -35.23
N ASP A 540 -9.29 -30.31 -34.90
CA ASP A 540 -7.85 -30.57 -34.76
C ASP A 540 -7.13 -29.69 -33.72
N ARG A 541 -7.86 -29.22 -32.70
CA ARG A 541 -7.33 -28.48 -31.56
C ARG A 541 -7.69 -29.17 -30.26
N VAL A 542 -6.71 -29.27 -29.36
CA VAL A 542 -6.95 -29.72 -27.99
C VAL A 542 -7.60 -28.59 -27.21
N MET A 543 -8.85 -28.80 -26.82
CA MET A 543 -9.66 -27.92 -25.99
C MET A 543 -9.56 -28.38 -24.54
N ILE A 544 -9.25 -27.46 -23.62
CA ILE A 544 -9.09 -27.75 -22.18
C ILE A 544 -9.78 -26.69 -21.32
N PRO A 545 -10.25 -27.02 -20.09
CA PRO A 545 -10.68 -26.00 -19.15
C PRO A 545 -9.54 -25.02 -18.87
N LEU A 546 -9.72 -23.76 -19.27
CA LEU A 546 -8.68 -22.72 -19.17
C LEU A 546 -8.13 -22.61 -17.75
N ARG A 547 -9.04 -22.55 -16.76
CA ARG A 547 -8.70 -22.37 -15.35
C ARG A 547 -7.73 -23.43 -14.82
N PHE A 548 -7.91 -24.69 -15.22
CA PHE A 548 -7.08 -25.81 -14.74
C PHE A 548 -5.61 -25.60 -15.07
N VAL A 549 -5.31 -25.28 -16.33
CA VAL A 549 -3.91 -25.11 -16.75
C VAL A 549 -3.36 -23.80 -16.23
N SER A 550 -4.14 -22.71 -16.23
CA SER A 550 -3.71 -21.42 -15.69
C SER A 550 -3.32 -21.49 -14.21
N GLU A 551 -4.16 -22.09 -13.36
CA GLU A 551 -3.87 -22.22 -11.93
C GLU A 551 -2.70 -23.18 -11.66
N ALA A 552 -2.54 -24.22 -12.48
CA ALA A 552 -1.38 -25.13 -12.40
C ALA A 552 -0.04 -24.46 -12.70
N ILE A 553 -0.04 -23.33 -13.43
CA ILE A 553 1.14 -22.49 -13.69
C ILE A 553 1.13 -21.19 -12.87
N GLU A 554 0.39 -21.19 -11.75
CA GLU A 554 0.33 -20.09 -10.76
C GLU A 554 -0.20 -18.77 -11.35
N LYS A 555 -1.10 -18.86 -12.33
CA LYS A 555 -1.79 -17.70 -12.92
C LYS A 555 -3.16 -17.48 -12.31
N THR A 556 -3.51 -16.21 -12.15
CA THR A 556 -4.82 -15.81 -11.61
C THR A 556 -5.83 -15.72 -12.74
N VAL A 557 -7.03 -16.28 -12.55
CA VAL A 557 -8.10 -16.30 -13.56
C VAL A 557 -9.38 -15.66 -13.04
N ILE A 558 -9.78 -14.56 -13.69
CA ILE A 558 -10.97 -13.77 -13.35
C ILE A 558 -11.96 -13.80 -14.52
N TRP A 559 -13.25 -13.92 -14.22
CA TRP A 559 -14.30 -13.76 -15.22
C TRP A 559 -14.84 -12.33 -15.17
N ASP A 560 -14.71 -11.61 -16.27
CA ASP A 560 -15.37 -10.33 -16.49
C ASP A 560 -16.69 -10.58 -17.23
N ASP A 561 -17.78 -10.54 -16.48
CA ASP A 561 -19.11 -10.82 -17.01
C ASP A 561 -19.63 -9.74 -17.97
N THR A 562 -19.25 -8.48 -17.74
CA THR A 562 -19.63 -7.34 -18.57
C THR A 562 -19.03 -7.48 -19.96
N ASN A 563 -17.76 -7.85 -20.03
CA ASN A 563 -17.07 -8.03 -21.31
C ASN A 563 -17.16 -9.43 -21.88
N LYS A 564 -17.68 -10.40 -21.12
CA LYS A 564 -17.64 -11.84 -21.44
C LYS A 564 -16.21 -12.30 -21.76
N THR A 565 -15.30 -11.93 -20.88
CA THR A 565 -13.85 -12.13 -21.06
C THR A 565 -13.27 -12.86 -19.86
N VAL A 566 -12.48 -13.90 -20.13
CA VAL A 566 -11.60 -14.49 -19.11
C VAL A 566 -10.31 -13.68 -19.07
N LEU A 567 -9.98 -13.10 -17.91
CA LEU A 567 -8.74 -12.36 -17.66
C LEU A 567 -7.73 -13.30 -16.99
N ILE A 568 -6.50 -13.33 -17.52
CA ILE A 568 -5.38 -14.11 -16.98
C ILE A 568 -4.20 -13.20 -16.68
N TYR A 569 -3.66 -13.28 -15.46
CA TYR A 569 -2.50 -12.51 -14.98
C TYR A 569 -1.40 -13.42 -14.42
#